data_AF-A0A5C2SKA4-F1
#
_entry.id   AF-A0A5C2SKA4-F1
#
_cell.length_a   1.000
_cell.length_b   1.000
_cell.length_c   1.000
_cell.angle_alpha   90.00
_cell.angle_beta   90.00
_cell.angle_gamma   90.00
#
_symmetry.space_group_name_H-M   'P 1'
#
loop_
_entity.id
_entity.type
_entity.pdbx_description
1 polymer ?
#
loop_
_entity_poly.entity_id
_entity_poly.type
_entity_poly.pdbx_seq_one_letter_code
_entity_poly.pdbx_strand_id
1 'polypeptide(L)'
;MPNNDLIPAPRKRPQRVYVGDGNKSSLQEQMGMAACTDILSEILLIIRQTCIAHGVDLDEAYRRQNPAILRAVTQEVLSKLPVLREYEDAWPVEYYFARELKSHVHRPKQKVGQHTRRRRSQTPLISRIYGRWSVPATRTVGTQHSAIFVRRPNKRVVSHRASRRNSPSISSQIQEKNKIGTQLRGNGPVPHLVTPPPSIEPSPSSSSEPVFKLLVSARFPRPDAQHLAKLLASKGIKDLSYLKVFARMSTRDGWLAELVREGAITEIQMRVLREILESRK
;
A
#
# COMPACT_ATOMS: atom_id res chain seq x y z
N MET A 1 -29.53 37.55 -6.58
CA MET A 1 -28.40 36.65 -6.31
C MET A 1 -28.95 35.24 -6.45
N PRO A 2 -28.51 34.44 -7.43
CA PRO A 2 -28.94 33.05 -7.54
C PRO A 2 -28.57 32.33 -6.24
N ASN A 3 -29.50 31.56 -5.66
CA ASN A 3 -29.18 30.63 -4.60
C ASN A 3 -28.21 29.61 -5.21
N ASN A 4 -26.92 29.74 -4.88
CA ASN A 4 -25.95 28.70 -5.18
C ASN A 4 -26.32 27.52 -4.27
N ASP A 5 -27.13 26.61 -4.79
CA ASP A 5 -27.41 25.33 -4.15
C ASP A 5 -26.08 24.58 -4.03
N LEU A 6 -25.47 24.65 -2.84
CA LEU A 6 -24.22 23.94 -2.55
C LEU A 6 -24.45 22.44 -2.70
N ILE A 7 -23.48 21.75 -3.29
CA ILE A 7 -23.50 20.30 -3.48
C ILE A 7 -23.31 19.65 -2.10
N PRO A 8 -24.34 18.96 -1.56
CA PRO A 8 -24.28 18.45 -0.20
C PRO A 8 -23.31 17.28 -0.08
N ALA A 9 -22.80 17.07 1.14
CA ALA A 9 -21.92 15.94 1.40
C ALA A 9 -22.64 14.59 1.16
N PRO A 10 -21.98 13.60 0.52
CA PRO A 10 -22.60 12.32 0.22
C PRO A 10 -22.89 11.53 1.50
N ARG A 11 -24.09 10.94 1.59
CA ARG A 11 -24.51 10.10 2.74
C ARG A 11 -23.56 8.95 3.05
N LYS A 12 -22.90 8.41 2.02
CA LYS A 12 -21.87 7.37 2.14
C LYS A 12 -20.54 7.94 1.73
N ARG A 13 -19.56 7.90 2.65
CA ARG A 13 -18.18 8.30 2.35
C ARG A 13 -17.63 7.46 1.21
N PRO A 14 -16.97 8.08 0.22
CA PRO A 14 -16.37 7.34 -0.87
C PRO A 14 -15.37 6.31 -0.34
N GLN A 15 -15.20 5.19 -1.03
CA GLN A 15 -14.20 4.19 -0.64
C GLN A 15 -12.94 4.28 -1.50
N ARG A 16 -13.00 5.00 -2.63
CA ARG A 16 -11.92 5.17 -3.61
C ARG A 16 -11.77 6.66 -3.95
N VAL A 17 -10.58 7.10 -4.37
CA VAL A 17 -10.41 8.46 -4.90
C VAL A 17 -10.92 8.48 -6.34
N TYR A 18 -10.33 7.63 -7.16
CA TYR A 18 -10.62 7.52 -8.59
C TYR A 18 -11.67 6.44 -8.88
N VAL A 19 -12.32 6.60 -10.02
CA VAL A 19 -13.19 5.57 -10.62
C VAL A 19 -12.39 4.29 -10.85
N GLY A 20 -13.02 3.13 -10.64
CA GLY A 20 -12.44 1.84 -10.99
C GLY A 20 -13.54 0.79 -11.08
N ASP A 21 -13.17 -0.44 -11.45
CA ASP A 21 -14.09 -1.49 -11.94
C ASP A 21 -15.03 -2.12 -10.89
N GLY A 22 -15.35 -1.42 -9.80
CA GLY A 22 -16.09 -2.00 -8.66
C GLY A 22 -17.35 -1.24 -8.29
N ASN A 23 -18.23 -1.92 -7.55
CA ASN A 23 -19.49 -1.38 -7.01
C ASN A 23 -19.31 -0.32 -5.89
N LYS A 24 -18.12 0.28 -5.76
CA LYS A 24 -17.77 1.20 -4.67
C LYS A 24 -17.68 2.60 -5.24
N SER A 25 -18.45 3.53 -4.67
CA SER A 25 -18.38 4.92 -5.07
C SER A 25 -16.99 5.51 -4.84
N SER A 26 -16.50 6.18 -5.87
CA SER A 26 -15.28 6.98 -5.84
C SER A 26 -15.59 8.43 -5.47
N LEU A 27 -14.58 9.14 -4.94
CA LEU A 27 -14.63 10.58 -4.73
C LEU A 27 -14.91 11.29 -6.05
N GLN A 28 -14.22 10.85 -7.12
CA GLN A 28 -14.36 11.37 -8.46
C GLN A 28 -15.81 11.31 -8.99
N GLU A 29 -16.48 10.16 -8.86
CA GLU A 29 -17.90 10.02 -9.23
C GLU A 29 -18.81 10.91 -8.38
N GLN A 30 -18.57 10.96 -7.07
CA GLN A 30 -19.40 11.74 -6.14
C GLN A 30 -19.22 13.24 -6.32
N MET A 31 -18.07 13.69 -6.85
CA MET A 31 -17.85 15.07 -7.25
C MET A 31 -18.39 15.39 -8.65
N GLY A 32 -18.90 14.41 -9.40
CA GLY A 32 -19.35 14.59 -10.77
C GLY A 32 -18.20 14.72 -11.78
N MET A 33 -16.97 14.37 -11.41
CA MET A 33 -15.75 14.57 -12.21
C MET A 33 -15.27 13.30 -12.90
N ALA A 34 -16.18 12.35 -13.18
CA ALA A 34 -15.82 11.05 -13.78
C ALA A 34 -15.09 11.19 -15.13
N ALA A 35 -15.43 12.21 -15.92
CA ALA A 35 -14.79 12.49 -17.22
C ALA A 35 -13.51 13.35 -17.13
N CYS A 36 -13.20 13.91 -15.95
CA CYS A 36 -12.13 14.90 -15.78
C CYS A 36 -11.08 14.43 -14.76
N THR A 37 -10.41 13.32 -15.05
CA THR A 37 -9.38 12.72 -14.18
C THR A 37 -8.23 13.68 -13.88
N ASP A 38 -7.86 14.50 -14.86
CA ASP A 38 -6.68 15.35 -14.78
C ASP A 38 -6.92 16.52 -13.81
N ILE A 39 -8.13 17.09 -13.84
CA ILE A 39 -8.55 18.16 -12.93
C ILE A 39 -8.57 17.64 -11.49
N LEU A 40 -9.11 16.44 -11.25
CA LEU A 40 -9.08 15.85 -9.91
C LEU A 40 -7.63 15.65 -9.45
N SER A 41 -6.75 15.16 -10.31
CA SER A 41 -5.35 14.93 -9.99
C SER A 41 -4.64 16.23 -9.61
N GLU A 42 -4.90 17.31 -10.33
CA GLU A 42 -4.39 18.66 -10.04
C GLU A 42 -4.91 19.18 -8.69
N ILE A 43 -6.21 19.01 -8.40
CA ILE A 43 -6.80 19.36 -7.11
C ILE A 43 -6.06 18.66 -5.97
N LEU A 44 -5.86 17.34 -6.08
CA LEU A 44 -5.19 16.56 -5.03
C LEU A 44 -3.72 16.96 -4.86
N LEU A 45 -3.04 17.28 -5.96
CA LEU A 45 -1.67 17.78 -5.93
C LEU A 45 -1.58 19.10 -5.15
N ILE A 46 -2.49 20.05 -5.42
CA ILE A 46 -2.55 21.34 -4.72
C ILE A 46 -2.84 21.15 -3.23
N ILE A 47 -3.77 20.24 -2.88
CA ILE A 47 -4.05 19.91 -1.48
C ILE A 47 -2.78 19.40 -0.80
N ARG A 48 -2.06 18.44 -1.42
CA ARG A 48 -0.84 17.86 -0.85
C ARG A 48 0.27 18.90 -0.68
N GLN A 49 0.47 19.78 -1.67
CA GLN A 49 1.44 20.86 -1.58
C GLN A 49 1.11 21.82 -0.43
N THR A 50 -0.17 22.14 -0.27
CA THR A 50 -0.63 23.05 0.80
C THR A 50 -0.45 22.40 2.18
N CYS A 51 -0.74 21.10 2.33
CA CYS A 51 -0.42 20.36 3.56
C CYS A 51 1.06 20.47 3.95
N ILE A 52 1.96 20.25 2.99
CA ILE A 52 3.41 20.32 3.21
C ILE A 52 3.83 21.74 3.60
N ALA A 53 3.28 22.77 2.94
CA ALA A 53 3.59 24.17 3.26
C ALA A 53 3.18 24.56 4.69
N HIS A 54 2.11 23.96 5.21
CA HIS A 54 1.64 24.14 6.59
C HIS A 54 2.30 23.20 7.61
N GLY A 55 3.25 22.37 7.19
CA GLY A 55 3.95 21.42 8.07
C GLY A 55 3.06 20.27 8.56
N VAL A 56 2.00 19.91 7.82
CA VAL A 56 1.19 18.73 8.11
C VAL A 56 2.00 17.48 7.81
N ASP A 57 2.19 16.63 8.82
CA ASP A 57 2.85 15.34 8.66
C ASP A 57 1.93 14.36 7.91
N LEU A 58 2.28 14.00 6.68
CA LEU A 58 1.47 13.09 5.87
C LEU A 58 1.47 11.64 6.39
N ASP A 59 2.43 11.28 7.25
CA ASP A 59 2.53 9.94 7.84
C ASP A 59 1.70 9.78 9.12
N GLU A 60 1.28 10.89 9.73
CA GLU A 60 0.48 10.89 10.94
C GLU A 60 -1.04 10.81 10.68
N ALA A 61 -1.73 10.05 11.53
CA ALA A 61 -3.17 9.84 11.43
C ALA A 61 -3.97 11.15 11.45
N TYR A 62 -4.99 11.29 10.60
CA TYR A 62 -5.91 12.45 10.57
C TYR A 62 -6.40 12.88 11.96
N ARG A 63 -6.74 11.93 12.83
CA ARG A 63 -7.25 12.20 14.19
C ARG A 63 -6.21 12.75 15.16
N ARG A 64 -4.92 12.63 14.85
CA ARG A 64 -3.80 13.12 15.67
C ARG A 64 -3.28 14.47 15.20
N GLN A 65 -3.61 14.86 13.97
CA GLN A 65 -3.28 16.16 13.42
C GLN A 65 -3.96 17.28 14.21
N ASN A 66 -3.32 18.45 14.24
CA ASN A 66 -3.91 19.64 14.84
C ASN A 66 -5.10 20.13 13.98
N PRO A 67 -6.35 20.17 14.51
CA PRO A 67 -7.52 20.59 13.74
C PRO A 67 -7.49 22.07 13.35
N ALA A 68 -6.71 22.92 14.02
CA ALA A 68 -6.52 24.30 13.61
C ALA A 68 -5.69 24.39 12.31
N ILE A 69 -4.63 23.59 12.20
CA ILE A 69 -3.78 23.54 11.00
C ILE A 69 -4.60 23.00 9.82
N LEU A 70 -5.35 21.91 10.01
CA LEU A 70 -6.19 21.35 8.94
C LEU A 70 -7.23 22.36 8.44
N ARG A 71 -7.85 23.15 9.34
CA ARG A 71 -8.76 24.23 8.93
C ARG A 71 -8.05 25.32 8.13
N ALA A 72 -6.85 25.72 8.52
CA ALA A 72 -6.06 26.70 7.77
C ALA A 72 -5.72 26.18 6.36
N VAL A 73 -5.30 24.91 6.26
CA VAL A 73 -5.06 24.25 4.96
C VAL A 73 -6.33 24.22 4.12
N THR A 74 -7.49 23.84 4.69
CA THR A 74 -8.76 23.86 3.96
C THR A 74 -9.08 25.26 3.41
N GLN A 75 -8.92 26.31 4.21
CA GLN A 75 -9.17 27.68 3.76
C GLN A 75 -8.22 28.11 2.63
N GLU A 76 -6.93 27.78 2.74
CA GLU A 76 -5.97 28.08 1.67
C GLU A 76 -6.27 27.29 0.39
N VAL A 77 -6.64 26.01 0.51
CA VAL A 77 -7.08 25.19 -0.63
C VAL A 77 -8.30 25.81 -1.32
N LEU A 78 -9.31 26.24 -0.56
CA LEU A 78 -10.50 26.93 -1.10
C LEU A 78 -10.18 28.30 -1.70
N SER A 79 -9.06 28.92 -1.31
CA SER A 79 -8.57 30.15 -1.94
C SER A 79 -7.95 29.88 -3.32
N LYS A 80 -7.21 28.77 -3.46
CA LYS A 80 -6.54 28.37 -4.72
C LYS A 80 -7.47 27.66 -5.70
N LEU A 81 -8.49 26.98 -5.20
CA LEU A 81 -9.41 26.14 -5.98
C LEU A 81 -10.86 26.59 -5.79
N PRO A 82 -11.32 27.62 -6.54
CA PRO A 82 -12.68 28.12 -6.42
C PRO A 82 -13.77 27.07 -6.66
N VAL A 83 -13.51 26.08 -7.53
CA VAL A 83 -14.44 24.97 -7.82
C VAL A 83 -14.85 24.19 -6.56
N LEU A 84 -13.98 24.14 -5.54
CA LEU A 84 -14.27 23.43 -4.31
C LEU A 84 -15.27 24.17 -3.40
N ARG A 85 -15.57 25.45 -3.67
CA ARG A 85 -16.56 26.24 -2.93
C ARG A 85 -17.99 25.88 -3.28
N GLU A 86 -18.21 25.15 -4.37
CA GLU A 86 -19.53 24.63 -4.76
C GLU A 86 -19.98 23.48 -3.87
N TYR A 87 -19.07 22.89 -3.07
CA TYR A 87 -19.35 21.77 -2.19
C TYR A 87 -19.55 22.23 -0.75
N GLU A 88 -20.61 21.75 -0.11
CA GLU A 88 -20.91 22.01 1.30
C GLU A 88 -19.73 21.61 2.20
N ASP A 89 -19.34 22.51 3.10
CA ASP A 89 -18.25 22.35 4.06
C ASP A 89 -16.90 21.90 3.45
N ALA A 90 -16.70 22.11 2.15
CA ALA A 90 -15.54 21.60 1.43
C ALA A 90 -15.29 20.10 1.67
N TRP A 91 -16.37 19.30 1.75
CA TRP A 91 -16.29 17.86 2.05
C TRP A 91 -15.30 17.07 1.17
N PRO A 92 -14.98 17.43 -0.09
CA PRO A 92 -13.96 16.72 -0.86
C PRO A 92 -12.57 16.82 -0.24
N VAL A 93 -12.21 17.98 0.32
CA VAL A 93 -10.92 18.24 0.98
C VAL A 93 -10.83 17.44 2.26
N GLU A 94 -11.87 17.51 3.10
CA GLU A 94 -11.93 16.72 4.34
C GLU A 94 -11.86 15.22 4.07
N TYR A 95 -12.55 14.76 3.03
CA TYR A 95 -12.50 13.36 2.62
C TYR A 95 -11.08 12.94 2.23
N TYR A 96 -10.40 13.77 1.43
CA TYR A 96 -9.02 13.52 1.04
C TYR A 96 -8.10 13.42 2.26
N PHE A 97 -8.19 14.37 3.19
CA PHE A 97 -7.41 14.31 4.44
C PHE A 97 -7.70 13.04 5.24
N ALA A 98 -8.97 12.73 5.45
CA ALA A 98 -9.40 11.55 6.19
C ALA A 98 -8.99 10.24 5.50
N ARG A 99 -8.54 10.28 4.25
CA ARG A 99 -8.10 9.12 3.48
C ARG A 99 -6.58 9.02 3.40
N GLU A 100 -5.89 10.06 2.94
CA GLU A 100 -4.44 10.05 2.79
C GLU A 100 -3.74 10.05 4.14
N LEU A 101 -4.29 10.77 5.12
CA LEU A 101 -3.81 10.74 6.50
C LEU A 101 -4.40 9.54 7.27
N LYS A 102 -4.95 8.52 6.60
CA LYS A 102 -5.15 7.24 7.30
C LYS A 102 -3.79 6.65 7.51
N SER A 103 -3.32 6.82 8.74
CA SER A 103 -2.14 6.15 9.27
C SER A 103 -2.07 4.77 8.67
N HIS A 104 -1.01 4.55 7.90
CA HIS A 104 -0.58 3.25 7.43
C HIS A 104 -0.15 2.42 8.65
N VAL A 105 -1.09 2.18 9.59
CA VAL A 105 -1.03 1.07 10.55
C VAL A 105 -1.33 -0.24 9.81
N HIS A 106 -0.74 -0.41 8.64
CA HIS A 106 -0.03 -1.65 8.38
C HIS A 106 1.34 -1.54 9.05
N ARG A 107 1.35 -1.33 10.38
CA ARG A 107 2.34 -2.04 11.18
C ARG A 107 2.01 -3.49 10.87
N PRO A 108 2.83 -4.23 10.10
CA PRO A 108 2.59 -5.65 9.94
C PRO A 108 2.41 -6.14 11.37
N LYS A 109 1.30 -6.83 11.64
CA LYS A 109 1.23 -7.64 12.85
C LYS A 109 2.42 -8.58 12.68
N GLN A 110 3.59 -8.19 13.20
CA GLN A 110 4.65 -9.11 13.49
C GLN A 110 3.92 -10.10 14.37
N LYS A 111 3.57 -11.24 13.76
CA LYS A 111 3.31 -12.45 14.47
C LYS A 111 4.66 -12.80 15.10
N VAL A 112 5.12 -12.00 16.06
CA VAL A 112 6.09 -12.43 17.05
C VAL A 112 5.43 -13.67 17.58
N GLY A 113 6.02 -14.80 17.23
CA GLY A 113 5.47 -16.10 17.47
C GLY A 113 5.22 -16.28 18.95
N GLN A 114 4.04 -15.88 19.42
CA GLN A 114 3.33 -16.63 20.41
C GLN A 114 2.88 -17.91 19.71
N HIS A 115 3.85 -18.77 19.41
CA HIS A 115 3.73 -20.13 19.87
C HIS A 115 3.42 -20.03 21.37
N THR A 116 2.13 -19.85 21.68
CA THR A 116 1.54 -20.58 22.78
C THR A 116 1.77 -22.03 22.40
N ARG A 117 2.96 -22.50 22.74
CA ARG A 117 3.27 -23.90 22.92
C ARG A 117 2.15 -24.35 23.82
N ARG A 118 1.14 -24.97 23.22
CA ARG A 118 0.09 -25.71 23.89
C ARG A 118 0.86 -26.77 24.67
N ARG A 119 1.31 -26.38 25.86
CA ARG A 119 1.82 -27.28 26.87
C ARG A 119 0.57 -28.01 27.29
N ARG A 120 0.32 -29.08 26.56
CA ARG A 120 -0.66 -30.12 26.84
C ARG A 120 -0.23 -30.65 28.21
N SER A 121 -0.72 -30.02 29.27
CA SER A 121 -0.69 -30.59 30.60
C SER A 121 -1.50 -31.87 30.49
N GLN A 122 -0.79 -32.99 30.38
CA GLN A 122 -1.29 -34.28 30.76
C GLN A 122 -1.73 -34.14 32.22
N THR A 123 -3.03 -33.99 32.45
CA THR A 123 -3.65 -34.29 33.74
C THR A 123 -3.62 -35.80 33.89
N PRO A 124 -2.87 -36.36 34.86
CA PRO A 124 -3.07 -37.73 35.26
C PRO A 124 -4.41 -37.84 35.98
N LEU A 125 -5.16 -38.88 35.65
CA LEU A 125 -6.28 -39.39 36.42
C LEU A 125 -5.87 -39.57 37.88
N ILE A 126 -6.45 -38.81 38.81
CA ILE A 126 -6.60 -39.24 40.20
C ILE A 126 -8.04 -38.94 40.63
N SER A 127 -8.76 -40.01 40.90
CA SER A 127 -10.04 -40.06 41.58
C SER A 127 -9.89 -39.74 43.07
N ARG A 128 -10.93 -39.13 43.65
CA ARG A 128 -11.44 -39.20 45.05
C ARG A 128 -12.19 -37.89 45.33
N ILE A 129 -13.53 -37.87 45.34
CA ILE A 129 -14.44 -38.27 46.43
C ILE A 129 -14.04 -37.61 47.76
N TYR A 130 -14.79 -36.58 48.19
CA TYR A 130 -15.57 -36.46 49.45
C TYR A 130 -15.92 -34.99 49.78
N GLY A 131 -17.15 -34.77 50.28
CA GLY A 131 -17.58 -33.60 51.08
C GLY A 131 -18.12 -32.41 50.27
N ARG A 132 -19.42 -32.21 50.08
CA ARG A 132 -20.49 -31.91 51.07
C ARG A 132 -20.13 -30.74 51.99
N TRP A 133 -20.45 -29.51 51.57
CA TRP A 133 -20.88 -28.44 52.48
C TRP A 133 -21.98 -27.62 51.80
N SER A 134 -23.15 -27.66 52.42
CA SER A 134 -24.33 -26.85 52.12
C SER A 134 -24.37 -25.68 53.09
N VAL A 135 -24.49 -24.44 52.63
CA VAL A 135 -25.10 -23.32 53.38
C VAL A 135 -25.49 -22.16 52.42
N PRO A 136 -26.32 -21.19 52.82
CA PRO A 136 -27.57 -20.91 52.12
C PRO A 136 -27.62 -19.52 51.46
N ALA A 137 -28.77 -19.30 50.82
CA ALA A 137 -29.17 -18.11 50.08
C ALA A 137 -29.01 -16.79 50.83
N THR A 138 -28.66 -15.75 50.07
CA THR A 138 -29.27 -14.42 50.24
C THR A 138 -29.82 -13.95 48.91
N ARG A 139 -31.13 -13.73 48.91
CA ARG A 139 -31.92 -13.09 47.86
C ARG A 139 -31.46 -11.64 47.69
N THR A 140 -31.25 -11.21 46.45
CA THR A 140 -31.58 -9.84 46.06
C THR A 140 -32.42 -9.87 44.80
N VAL A 141 -33.59 -9.26 44.96
CA VAL A 141 -34.65 -9.05 43.99
C VAL A 141 -34.21 -7.91 43.06
N GLY A 142 -34.36 -8.09 41.74
CA GLY A 142 -33.95 -7.06 40.79
C GLY A 142 -34.34 -7.36 39.35
N THR A 143 -35.64 -7.26 39.09
CA THR A 143 -36.23 -6.77 37.84
C THR A 143 -35.94 -7.56 36.55
N GLN A 144 -36.93 -8.40 36.21
CA GLN A 144 -37.12 -8.99 34.90
C GLN A 144 -37.36 -7.91 33.83
N HIS A 145 -36.52 -7.88 32.80
CA HIS A 145 -36.90 -7.36 31.49
C HIS A 145 -36.74 -8.49 30.46
N SER A 146 -37.90 -8.99 30.04
CA SER A 146 -38.09 -10.01 29.03
C SER A 146 -37.73 -9.45 27.65
N ALA A 147 -36.50 -9.66 27.18
CA ALA A 147 -36.17 -9.52 25.77
C ALA A 147 -36.24 -10.91 25.12
N ILE A 148 -37.32 -11.14 24.39
CA ILE A 148 -37.57 -12.30 23.55
C ILE A 148 -36.46 -12.34 22.48
N PHE A 149 -35.39 -13.09 22.76
CA PHE A 149 -34.34 -13.38 21.79
C PHE A 149 -34.84 -14.51 20.87
N VAL A 150 -35.51 -14.13 19.78
CA VAL A 150 -35.80 -15.04 18.67
C VAL A 150 -34.47 -15.45 18.03
N ARG A 151 -33.93 -16.59 18.48
CA ARG A 151 -32.81 -17.28 17.84
C ARG A 151 -33.22 -17.65 16.41
N ARG A 152 -32.76 -16.87 15.44
CA ARG A 152 -32.82 -17.24 14.02
C ARG A 152 -31.98 -18.50 13.79
N PRO A 153 -32.52 -19.54 13.15
CA PRO A 153 -31.77 -20.75 12.82
C PRO A 153 -30.76 -20.46 11.71
N ASN A 154 -29.48 -20.71 12.00
CA ASN A 154 -28.39 -20.71 11.01
C ASN A 154 -28.58 -21.91 10.07
N LYS A 155 -29.21 -21.68 8.92
CA LYS A 155 -29.16 -22.61 7.79
C LYS A 155 -27.73 -22.61 7.23
N ARG A 156 -26.94 -23.60 7.65
CA ARG A 156 -25.70 -24.01 6.96
C ARG A 156 -26.10 -24.49 5.57
N VAL A 157 -25.95 -23.63 4.57
CA VAL A 157 -25.96 -24.06 3.16
C VAL A 157 -24.57 -24.62 2.87
N VAL A 158 -24.49 -25.94 2.80
CA VAL A 158 -23.37 -26.69 2.26
C VAL A 158 -23.38 -26.43 0.75
N SER A 159 -22.52 -25.53 0.26
CA SER A 159 -22.28 -25.42 -1.18
C SER A 159 -21.36 -26.56 -1.60
N HIS A 160 -21.94 -27.61 -2.16
CA HIS A 160 -21.22 -28.54 -3.02
C HIS A 160 -20.72 -27.78 -4.25
N ARG A 161 -19.43 -27.42 -4.28
CA ARG A 161 -18.81 -26.93 -5.52
C ARG A 161 -18.25 -28.12 -6.28
N ALA A 162 -18.88 -28.36 -7.41
CA ALA A 162 -18.59 -29.42 -8.35
C ALA A 162 -17.13 -29.38 -8.86
N SER A 163 -16.57 -30.57 -8.83
CA SER A 163 -15.62 -31.19 -9.74
C SER A 163 -15.46 -30.57 -11.15
N ARG A 164 -14.22 -30.68 -11.65
CA ARG A 164 -13.77 -30.73 -13.06
C ARG A 164 -13.72 -29.43 -13.88
N ARG A 165 -12.49 -29.01 -14.22
CA ARG A 165 -11.99 -29.03 -15.60
C ARG A 165 -10.46 -28.89 -15.68
N ASN A 166 -9.85 -30.00 -16.11
CA ASN A 166 -8.68 -30.19 -16.96
C ASN A 166 -7.70 -29.00 -17.15
N SER A 167 -6.46 -29.19 -16.69
CA SER A 167 -5.29 -28.49 -17.22
C SER A 167 -4.44 -29.50 -18.00
N PRO A 168 -4.14 -29.26 -19.29
CA PRO A 168 -3.19 -30.07 -20.03
C PRO A 168 -1.76 -29.71 -19.62
N SER A 169 -1.02 -30.71 -19.19
CA SER A 169 0.43 -30.67 -19.02
C SER A 169 1.09 -30.58 -20.40
N ILE A 170 1.75 -29.46 -20.70
CA ILE A 170 2.72 -29.41 -21.80
C ILE A 170 4.12 -29.41 -21.19
N SER A 171 4.73 -30.58 -21.36
CA SER A 171 6.12 -30.91 -21.14
C SER A 171 6.95 -30.41 -22.32
N SER A 172 8.01 -29.64 -22.07
CA SER A 172 9.15 -29.37 -22.97
C SER A 172 10.25 -28.77 -22.08
N GLN A 173 11.22 -29.51 -21.55
CA GLN A 173 12.33 -30.19 -22.23
C GLN A 173 13.14 -29.24 -23.12
N ILE A 174 14.02 -28.43 -22.50
CA ILE A 174 15.30 -28.04 -23.09
C ILE A 174 16.36 -28.15 -21.99
N GLN A 175 17.06 -29.30 -22.01
CA GLN A 175 18.45 -29.38 -21.60
C GLN A 175 19.28 -28.65 -22.66
N GLU A 176 20.29 -27.89 -22.28
CA GLU A 176 21.67 -28.21 -22.67
C GLU A 176 22.71 -27.34 -21.96
N LYS A 177 23.70 -28.07 -21.42
CA LYS A 177 25.14 -27.77 -21.37
C LYS A 177 25.61 -26.35 -21.03
N ASN A 178 26.32 -26.24 -19.90
CA ASN A 178 27.76 -25.99 -19.99
C ASN A 178 28.51 -26.62 -18.81
N LYS A 179 29.31 -27.63 -19.17
CA LYS A 179 30.19 -28.44 -18.32
C LYS A 179 31.62 -28.10 -18.76
N ILE A 180 32.32 -27.31 -17.95
CA ILE A 180 33.79 -27.17 -17.95
C ILE A 180 34.09 -26.99 -16.46
N GLY A 181 34.88 -27.78 -15.76
CA GLY A 181 36.03 -28.60 -16.13
C GLY A 181 36.95 -28.46 -14.93
N THR A 182 37.01 -29.53 -14.15
CA THR A 182 37.76 -29.73 -12.90
C THR A 182 39.27 -29.52 -13.07
N GLN A 183 39.99 -29.46 -11.93
CA GLN A 183 41.44 -29.73 -11.68
C GLN A 183 42.18 -28.46 -11.18
N LEU A 184 43.02 -28.43 -10.15
CA LEU A 184 43.62 -29.44 -9.28
C LEU A 184 44.10 -28.79 -7.98
N ARG A 185 44.24 -29.68 -7.00
CA ARG A 185 44.70 -29.52 -5.61
C ARG A 185 46.21 -29.21 -5.58
N GLY A 186 46.62 -28.29 -4.71
CA GLY A 186 48.03 -28.08 -4.34
C GLY A 186 48.11 -27.59 -2.89
N ASN A 187 48.36 -28.51 -1.96
CA ASN A 187 48.65 -28.20 -0.56
C ASN A 187 50.14 -27.85 -0.43
N GLY A 188 50.43 -26.65 0.08
CA GLY A 188 51.77 -26.23 0.52
C GLY A 188 51.62 -25.23 1.69
N PRO A 189 52.45 -25.31 2.75
CA PRO A 189 52.17 -24.61 4.01
C PRO A 189 53.04 -23.33 4.24
N VAL A 190 52.39 -22.35 4.89
CA VAL A 190 52.90 -21.25 5.77
C VAL A 190 53.69 -20.07 5.13
N PRO A 191 53.86 -18.92 5.84
CA PRO A 191 52.99 -17.74 5.79
C PRO A 191 53.70 -16.47 5.28
N HIS A 192 53.00 -15.59 4.57
CA HIS A 192 53.38 -14.17 4.55
C HIS A 192 52.13 -13.30 4.44
N LEU A 193 51.94 -12.44 5.46
CA LEU A 193 51.01 -11.31 5.41
C LEU A 193 51.41 -10.42 4.23
N VAL A 194 50.77 -10.63 3.09
CA VAL A 194 50.71 -9.63 2.02
C VAL A 194 49.29 -9.12 2.05
N THR A 195 49.11 -7.96 2.68
CA THR A 195 47.89 -7.18 2.62
C THR A 195 47.53 -7.01 1.14
N PRO A 196 46.42 -7.57 0.65
CA PRO A 196 46.04 -7.38 -0.74
C PRO A 196 45.81 -5.88 -0.97
N PRO A 197 46.27 -5.33 -2.11
CA PRO A 197 45.92 -3.97 -2.49
C PRO A 197 44.40 -3.83 -2.46
N PRO A 198 43.85 -2.68 -2.00
CA PRO A 198 42.41 -2.49 -1.96
C PRO A 198 41.87 -2.74 -3.37
N SER A 199 41.11 -3.84 -3.51
CA SER A 199 40.38 -4.12 -4.72
C SER A 199 39.43 -2.94 -4.89
N ILE A 200 39.80 -2.03 -5.79
CA ILE A 200 38.93 -0.96 -6.26
C ILE A 200 37.87 -1.67 -7.07
N GLU A 201 36.89 -2.27 -6.39
CA GLU A 201 35.66 -2.64 -7.04
C GLU A 201 35.12 -1.35 -7.67
N PRO A 202 34.95 -1.30 -9.00
CA PRO A 202 34.40 -0.13 -9.65
C PRO A 202 33.00 0.05 -9.08
N SER A 203 32.85 1.05 -8.20
CA SER A 203 31.61 1.31 -7.48
C SER A 203 30.47 1.36 -8.49
N PRO A 204 29.58 0.34 -8.53
CA PRO A 204 28.60 0.16 -9.61
C PRO A 204 27.45 1.19 -9.56
N SER A 205 27.63 2.27 -8.78
CA SER A 205 26.61 3.25 -8.41
C SER A 205 26.60 4.51 -9.29
N SER A 206 27.60 4.74 -10.15
CA SER A 206 27.68 6.06 -10.82
C SER A 206 26.74 6.24 -12.01
N SER A 207 26.30 5.15 -12.68
CA SER A 207 25.57 5.31 -13.94
C SER A 207 24.11 5.74 -13.77
N SER A 208 23.43 5.33 -12.70
CA SER A 208 22.01 5.63 -12.46
C SER A 208 21.74 6.84 -11.55
N GLU A 209 22.80 7.54 -11.14
CA GLU A 209 22.71 8.71 -10.26
C GLU A 209 21.81 9.83 -10.82
N PRO A 210 21.82 10.15 -12.13
CA PRO A 210 20.92 11.17 -12.68
C PRO A 210 19.44 10.78 -12.56
N VAL A 211 19.13 9.51 -12.80
CA VAL A 211 17.76 8.96 -12.69
C VAL A 211 17.32 8.94 -11.22
N PHE A 212 18.22 8.56 -10.31
CA PHE A 212 17.95 8.61 -8.87
C PHE A 212 17.63 10.02 -8.38
N LYS A 213 18.47 11.02 -8.71
CA LYS A 213 18.25 12.42 -8.35
C LYS A 213 16.90 12.94 -8.88
N LEU A 214 16.55 12.54 -10.11
CA LEU A 214 15.26 12.87 -10.69
C LEU A 214 14.10 12.28 -9.86
N LEU A 215 14.14 11.00 -9.52
CA LEU A 215 13.08 10.35 -8.75
C LEU A 215 12.90 10.97 -7.36
N VAL A 216 14.01 11.29 -6.68
CA VAL A 216 13.97 12.01 -5.40
C VAL A 216 13.36 13.40 -5.56
N SER A 217 13.72 14.13 -6.62
CA SER A 217 13.14 15.45 -6.92
C SER A 217 11.63 15.37 -7.19
N ALA A 218 11.18 14.25 -7.77
CA ALA A 218 9.77 13.93 -7.97
C ALA A 218 9.08 13.33 -6.73
N ARG A 219 9.68 13.50 -5.53
CA ARG A 219 9.11 13.13 -4.24
C ARG A 219 8.97 11.62 -3.99
N PHE A 220 9.74 10.78 -4.67
CA PHE A 220 9.85 9.37 -4.26
C PHE A 220 10.57 9.27 -2.90
N PRO A 221 10.12 8.37 -2.00
CA PRO A 221 10.92 7.97 -0.85
C PRO A 221 12.30 7.50 -1.31
N ARG A 222 13.35 7.93 -0.62
CA ARG A 222 14.74 7.65 -1.02
C ARG A 222 15.03 6.15 -1.25
N PRO A 223 14.54 5.20 -0.42
CA PRO A 223 14.72 3.77 -0.67
C PRO A 223 14.10 3.30 -1.98
N ASP A 224 12.88 3.76 -2.26
CA ASP A 224 12.13 3.43 -3.47
C ASP A 224 12.79 4.05 -4.70
N ALA A 225 13.21 5.32 -4.63
CA ALA A 225 13.95 5.99 -5.69
C ALA A 225 15.23 5.23 -6.05
N GLN A 226 15.96 4.74 -5.05
CA GLN A 226 17.19 3.96 -5.26
C GLN A 226 16.89 2.60 -5.89
N HIS A 227 15.86 1.89 -5.40
CA HIS A 227 15.40 0.62 -5.97
C HIS A 227 14.98 0.78 -7.43
N LEU A 228 14.15 1.77 -7.73
CA LEU A 228 13.68 2.07 -9.08
C LEU A 228 14.82 2.48 -10.01
N ALA A 229 15.75 3.33 -9.56
CA ALA A 229 16.91 3.71 -10.36
C ALA A 229 17.78 2.49 -10.72
N LYS A 230 17.98 1.56 -9.77
CA LYS A 230 18.70 0.30 -10.02
C LYS A 230 17.93 -0.62 -10.98
N LEU A 231 16.62 -0.73 -10.81
CA LEU A 231 15.75 -1.55 -11.67
C LEU A 231 15.71 -1.01 -13.11
N LEU A 232 15.60 0.31 -13.28
CA LEU A 232 15.63 0.95 -14.60
C LEU A 232 17.01 0.75 -15.25
N ALA A 233 18.09 0.90 -14.50
CA ALA A 233 19.44 0.67 -14.99
C ALA A 233 19.67 -0.79 -15.41
N SER A 234 19.14 -1.77 -14.66
CA SER A 234 19.26 -3.19 -15.03
C SER A 234 18.48 -3.54 -16.30
N LYS A 235 17.46 -2.76 -16.63
CA LYS A 235 16.69 -2.84 -17.88
C LYS A 235 17.25 -1.94 -19.00
N GLY A 236 18.42 -1.32 -18.79
CA GLY A 236 19.14 -0.52 -19.79
C GLY A 236 18.88 0.98 -19.74
N ILE A 237 17.99 1.48 -18.88
CA ILE A 237 17.70 2.91 -18.72
C ILE A 237 18.68 3.49 -17.69
N LYS A 238 19.87 3.84 -18.17
CA LYS A 238 20.96 4.31 -17.29
C LYS A 238 20.94 5.81 -17.06
N ASP A 239 20.55 6.60 -18.06
CA ASP A 239 20.58 8.05 -18.02
C ASP A 239 19.21 8.70 -18.32
N LEU A 240 19.17 10.03 -18.23
CA LEU A 240 17.97 10.82 -18.51
C LEU A 240 17.58 10.82 -20.00
N SER A 241 18.51 10.57 -20.90
CA SER A 241 18.23 10.50 -22.34
C SER A 241 17.45 9.24 -22.67
N TYR A 242 17.88 8.07 -22.17
CA TYR A 242 17.12 6.83 -22.28
C TYR A 242 15.76 6.92 -21.59
N LEU A 243 15.69 7.60 -20.43
CA LEU A 243 14.43 7.79 -19.74
C LEU A 243 13.43 8.65 -20.56
N LYS A 244 13.92 9.68 -21.27
CA LYS A 244 13.09 10.49 -22.20
C LYS A 244 12.61 9.69 -23.41
N VAL A 245 13.47 8.86 -23.99
CA VAL A 245 13.07 7.95 -25.08
C VAL A 245 12.00 6.99 -24.58
N PHE A 246 12.23 6.36 -23.43
CA PHE A 246 11.27 5.46 -22.78
C PHE A 246 9.92 6.14 -22.50
N ALA A 247 9.92 7.41 -22.06
CA ALA A 247 8.70 8.18 -21.83
C ALA A 247 7.83 8.38 -23.09
N ARG A 248 8.45 8.36 -24.28
CA ARG A 248 7.81 8.57 -25.58
C ARG A 248 7.40 7.28 -26.29
N MET A 249 7.86 6.12 -25.81
CA MET A 249 7.51 4.83 -26.40
C MET A 249 6.02 4.52 -26.21
N SER A 250 5.34 4.07 -27.26
CA SER A 250 3.94 3.61 -27.19
C SER A 250 3.78 2.37 -26.29
N THR A 251 4.84 1.57 -26.14
CA THR A 251 4.88 0.37 -25.30
C THR A 251 5.20 0.65 -23.83
N ARG A 252 5.44 1.91 -23.44
CA ARG A 252 5.79 2.33 -22.07
C ARG A 252 4.85 1.75 -21.03
N ASP A 253 3.54 1.91 -21.22
CA ASP A 253 2.55 1.51 -20.21
C ASP A 253 2.40 -0.02 -20.11
N GLY A 254 2.57 -0.74 -21.23
CA GLY A 254 2.62 -2.20 -21.23
C GLY A 254 3.84 -2.72 -20.47
N TRP A 255 5.00 -2.07 -20.66
CA TRP A 255 6.23 -2.43 -19.97
C TRP A 255 6.17 -2.17 -18.46
N LEU A 256 5.58 -1.03 -18.05
CA LEU A 256 5.35 -0.73 -16.64
C LEU A 256 4.37 -1.74 -15.99
N ALA A 257 3.32 -2.14 -16.70
CA ALA A 257 2.39 -3.17 -16.23
C ALA A 257 3.06 -4.53 -16.06
N GLU A 258 4.02 -4.87 -16.93
CA GLU A 258 4.81 -6.08 -16.81
C GLU A 258 5.69 -6.07 -15.55
N LEU A 259 6.34 -4.95 -15.21
CA LEU A 259 7.09 -4.84 -13.94
C LEU A 259 6.20 -5.02 -12.71
N VAL A 260 4.94 -4.57 -12.76
CA VAL A 260 3.97 -4.80 -11.68
C VAL A 260 3.59 -6.29 -11.61
N ARG A 261 3.36 -6.93 -12.76
CA ARG A 261 3.05 -8.36 -12.86
C ARG A 261 4.19 -9.24 -12.34
N GLU A 262 5.43 -8.86 -12.61
CA GLU A 262 6.65 -9.50 -12.08
C GLU A 262 6.85 -9.25 -10.57
N GLY A 263 6.11 -8.31 -9.97
CA GLY A 263 6.30 -7.88 -8.59
C GLY A 263 7.58 -7.07 -8.36
N ALA A 264 8.20 -6.57 -9.43
CA ALA A 264 9.41 -5.74 -9.35
C ALA A 264 9.12 -4.34 -8.82
N ILE A 265 7.91 -3.83 -9.10
CA ILE A 265 7.38 -2.56 -8.57
C ILE A 265 5.93 -2.76 -8.12
N THR A 266 5.49 -1.91 -7.18
CA THR A 266 4.08 -1.86 -6.78
C THR A 266 3.24 -1.04 -7.77
N GLU A 267 1.93 -1.25 -7.76
CA GLU A 267 0.99 -0.47 -8.60
C GLU A 267 1.07 1.05 -8.29
N ILE A 268 1.35 1.42 -7.04
CA ILE A 268 1.53 2.82 -6.64
C ILE A 268 2.80 3.39 -7.28
N GLN A 269 3.93 2.67 -7.18
CA GLN A 269 5.19 3.07 -7.81
C GLN A 269 5.05 3.22 -9.33
N MET A 270 4.30 2.33 -9.97
CA MET A 270 3.97 2.40 -11.40
C MET A 270 3.24 3.70 -11.77
N ARG A 271 2.21 4.09 -11.00
CA ARG A 271 1.43 5.31 -11.26
C ARG A 271 2.29 6.57 -11.13
N VAL A 272 3.09 6.65 -10.07
CA VAL A 272 3.99 7.79 -9.87
C VAL A 272 5.08 7.84 -10.96
N LEU A 273 5.63 6.69 -11.37
CA LEU A 273 6.56 6.64 -12.50
C LEU A 273 5.89 7.13 -13.80
N ARG A 274 4.65 6.74 -14.06
CA ARG A 274 3.90 7.22 -15.23
C ARG A 274 3.76 8.74 -15.22
N GLU A 275 3.38 9.32 -14.09
CA GLU A 275 3.24 10.78 -13.91
C GLU A 275 4.56 11.51 -14.20
N ILE A 276 5.69 11.00 -13.67
CA ILE A 276 7.01 11.58 -13.95
C ILE A 276 7.35 11.52 -15.44
N LEU A 277 7.09 10.38 -16.08
CA LEU A 277 7.39 10.21 -17.50
C LEU A 277 6.48 11.09 -18.38
N GLU A 278 5.26 11.37 -17.96
CA GLU A 278 4.33 12.25 -18.68
C GLU A 278 4.71 13.71 -18.57
N SER A 279 5.18 14.16 -17.41
CA SER A 279 5.71 15.52 -17.21
C SER A 279 6.94 15.86 -18.07
N ARG A 280 7.51 14.86 -18.75
CA ARG A 280 8.77 14.92 -19.49
C ARG A 280 8.63 14.75 -21.00
N LYS A 281 7.41 14.57 -21.52
CA LYS A 281 7.16 14.46 -22.97
C LYS A 281 7.50 15.76 -23.68
#